data_AF-A0A139QR13-F1
#
_entry.id   AF-A0A139QR13-F1
#
_cell.length_a   1.000
_cell.length_b   1.000
_cell.length_c   1.000
_cell.angle_alpha   90.00
_cell.angle_beta   90.00
_cell.angle_gamma   90.00
#
_symmetry.space_group_name_H-M   'P 1'
#
loop_
_entity.id
_entity.type
_entity.pdbx_description
1 polymer ?
#
loop_
_entity_poly.entity_id
_entity_poly.type
_entity_poly.pdbx_seq_one_letter_code
_entity_poly.pdbx_strand_id
1 'polypeptide(L)'
;MEPANSESSQRLKEIRDYIAEKTGVRFANHNSYQFHISIGYVREPLTEVEKQLFDGVRARLTQLLLEKLPLISIERIEFTVFEDMRKFVPYLPKEK
;
A
#
# COMPACT_ATOMS: atom_id res chain seq x y z
N MET A 1 5.81 -3.93 3.49
CA MET A 1 5.71 -5.11 2.60
C MET A 1 6.76 -4.99 1.53
N GLU A 2 7.20 -6.12 0.97
CA GLU A 2 8.19 -6.18 -0.09
C GLU A 2 7.73 -7.13 -1.20
N PRO A 3 8.21 -6.95 -2.44
CA PRO A 3 7.88 -7.88 -3.53
C PRO A 3 8.38 -9.28 -3.19
N ALA A 4 7.55 -10.30 -3.45
CA ALA A 4 7.89 -11.69 -3.13
C ALA A 4 9.05 -12.26 -3.97
N ASN A 5 9.32 -11.67 -5.14
CA ASN A 5 10.38 -12.08 -6.05
C ASN A 5 10.80 -10.92 -6.98
N SER A 6 11.86 -11.15 -7.77
CA SER A 6 12.40 -10.18 -8.72
C SER A 6 11.41 -9.78 -9.81
N GLU A 7 10.60 -10.71 -10.32
CA GLU A 7 9.58 -10.44 -11.33
C GLU A 7 8.52 -9.46 -10.81
N SER A 8 8.02 -9.70 -9.58
CA SER A 8 7.07 -8.81 -8.93
C SER A 8 7.68 -7.44 -8.66
N SER A 9 8.96 -7.39 -8.26
CA SER A 9 9.70 -6.15 -8.03
C SER A 9 9.80 -5.33 -9.32
N GLN A 10 10.19 -5.98 -10.43
CA GLN A 10 10.32 -5.37 -11.73
C GLN A 10 8.96 -4.86 -12.24
N ARG A 11 7.91 -5.67 -12.16
CA ARG A 11 6.54 -5.28 -12.57
C ARG A 11 6.03 -4.07 -11.78
N LEU A 12 6.25 -4.03 -10.47
CA LEU A 12 5.85 -2.90 -9.63
C LEU A 12 6.65 -1.63 -9.99
N LYS A 13 7.94 -1.76 -10.28
CA LYS A 13 8.78 -0.64 -10.73
C LYS A 13 8.28 -0.07 -12.06
N GLU A 14 8.04 -0.93 -13.05
CA GLU A 14 7.57 -0.53 -14.39
C GLU A 14 6.25 0.25 -14.32
N ILE A 15 5.29 -0.22 -13.52
CA ILE A 15 4.01 0.46 -13.37
C ILE A 15 4.18 1.84 -12.72
N ARG A 16 5.05 1.96 -11.71
CA ARG A 16 5.33 3.24 -11.07
C ARG A 16 6.02 4.21 -12.02
N ASP A 17 7.00 3.74 -12.79
CA ASP A 17 7.69 4.55 -13.80
C ASP A 17 6.71 5.02 -14.89
N TYR A 18 5.84 4.12 -15.36
CA TYR A 18 4.80 4.45 -16.33
C TYR A 18 3.83 5.52 -15.83
N ILE A 19 3.33 5.39 -14.60
CA ILE A 19 2.43 6.39 -13.98
C ILE A 19 3.15 7.73 -13.86
N ALA A 20 4.40 7.74 -13.40
CA ALA A 20 5.18 8.97 -13.26
C ALA A 20 5.39 9.67 -14.62
N GLU A 21 5.69 8.91 -15.68
CA GLU A 21 5.84 9.44 -17.04
C GLU A 21 4.54 10.05 -17.56
N LYS A 22 3.40 9.37 -17.40
CA LYS A 22 2.11 9.83 -17.94
C LYS A 22 1.47 10.97 -17.17
N THR A 23 1.74 11.06 -15.87
CA THR A 23 1.13 12.09 -15.00
C THR A 23 2.06 13.25 -14.70
N GLY A 24 3.37 13.09 -14.93
CA GLY A 24 4.40 14.03 -14.46
C GLY A 24 4.61 13.99 -12.93
N VAL A 25 3.91 13.13 -12.20
CA VAL A 25 3.99 13.04 -10.74
C VAL A 25 5.09 12.06 -10.34
N ARG A 26 6.15 12.57 -9.73
CA ARG A 26 7.25 11.75 -9.20
C ARG A 26 7.69 12.23 -7.82
N PHE A 27 7.49 11.39 -6.81
CA PHE A 27 7.91 11.70 -5.44
C PHE A 27 9.41 11.47 -5.22
N ALA A 28 10.01 12.15 -4.25
CA ALA A 28 11.43 12.00 -3.93
C ALA A 28 11.83 10.56 -3.57
N ASN A 29 10.90 9.81 -2.96
CA ASN A 29 11.08 8.39 -2.62
C ASN A 29 10.68 7.43 -3.75
N HIS A 30 10.65 7.87 -5.02
CA HIS A 30 10.17 7.05 -6.14
C HIS A 30 10.87 5.68 -6.25
N ASN A 31 12.19 5.65 -6.01
CA ASN A 31 12.99 4.43 -6.08
C ASN A 31 13.09 3.69 -4.74
N SER A 32 12.60 4.28 -3.64
CA SER A 32 12.71 3.76 -2.27
C SER A 32 11.34 3.64 -1.58
N TYR A 33 10.27 3.58 -2.37
CA TYR A 33 8.91 3.56 -1.85
C TYR A 33 8.61 2.28 -1.08
N GLN A 34 8.12 2.44 0.14
CA GLN A 34 7.72 1.33 0.99
C GLN A 34 6.24 0.99 0.77
N PHE A 35 5.97 -0.21 0.24
CA PHE A 35 4.61 -0.71 0.03
C PHE A 35 3.96 -1.07 1.37
N HIS A 36 2.70 -0.67 1.55
CA HIS A 36 1.89 -0.90 2.74
C HIS A 36 0.40 -1.01 2.39
N ILE A 37 -0.37 -1.68 3.24
CA ILE A 37 -1.84 -1.67 3.25
C ILE A 37 -2.26 -0.88 4.49
N SER A 38 -3.02 0.19 4.30
CA SER A 38 -3.51 0.99 5.41
C SER A 38 -4.67 0.29 6.11
N ILE A 39 -4.53 0.01 7.41
CA ILE A 39 -5.59 -0.59 8.25
C ILE A 39 -6.29 0.46 9.10
N GLY A 40 -5.58 1.52 9.49
CA GLY A 40 -6.12 2.62 10.28
C GLY A 40 -5.16 3.82 10.27
N TYR A 41 -5.70 4.97 10.65
CA TYR A 41 -4.95 6.23 10.72
C TYR A 41 -4.95 6.72 12.17
N VAL A 42 -3.76 6.97 12.71
CA VAL A 42 -3.59 7.58 14.02
C VAL A 42 -3.99 9.05 13.91
N ARG A 43 -5.03 9.45 14.63
CA ARG A 43 -5.60 10.82 14.59
C ARG A 43 -4.90 11.77 15.56
N GLU A 44 -4.43 11.25 16.68
CA GLU A 44 -3.76 11.98 17.73
C GLU A 44 -2.53 11.19 18.20
N PRO A 45 -1.44 11.84 18.62
CA PRO A 45 -0.27 11.14 19.13
C PRO A 45 -0.65 10.23 20.31
N LEU A 46 -0.18 8.98 20.27
CA LEU A 46 -0.36 8.04 21.37
C LEU A 46 0.50 8.46 22.55
N THR A 47 -0.04 8.34 23.77
CA THR A 47 0.77 8.36 24.98
C THR A 47 1.76 7.19 24.97
N GLU A 48 2.81 7.27 25.79
CA GLU A 48 3.80 6.17 25.86
C GLU A 48 3.17 4.83 26.25
N VAL A 49 2.17 4.84 27.13
CA VAL A 49 1.44 3.62 27.53
C VAL A 49 0.63 3.05 26.37
N GLU A 50 -0.10 3.90 25.64
CA GLU A 50 -0.88 3.47 24.47
C GLU A 50 0.02 2.98 23.34
N LYS A 51 1.17 3.61 23.14
CA LYS A 51 2.16 3.20 22.16
C LYS A 51 2.71 1.81 22.49
N GLN A 52 3.04 1.53 23.74
CA GLN A 52 3.49 0.19 24.17
C GLN A 52 2.42 -0.88 23.92
N LEU A 53 1.15 -0.59 24.24
CA LEU A 53 0.03 -1.48 23.95
C LEU A 53 -0.14 -1.70 22.44
N PHE A 54 -0.12 -0.62 21.66
CA PHE A 54 -0.24 -0.66 20.21
C PHE A 54 0.88 -1.48 19.56
N ASP A 55 2.13 -1.26 19.98
CA ASP A 55 3.29 -1.98 19.48
C ASP A 55 3.21 -3.48 19.80
N GLY A 56 2.72 -3.85 20.99
CA GLY A 56 2.47 -5.25 21.37
C GLY A 56 1.41 -5.93 20.50
N VAL A 57 0.27 -5.25 20.29
CA VAL A 57 -0.79 -5.76 19.39
C VAL A 57 -0.30 -5.86 17.96
N ARG A 58 0.41 -4.83 17.46
CA ARG A 58 0.99 -4.81 16.11
C ARG A 58 1.94 -5.99 15.91
N ALA A 59 2.83 -6.26 16.86
CA ALA A 59 3.77 -7.37 16.78
C ALA A 59 3.04 -8.73 16.67
N ARG A 60 2.04 -8.96 17.54
CA ARG A 60 1.24 -10.19 17.53
C ARG A 60 0.47 -10.38 16.21
N LEU A 61 -0.17 -9.32 15.71
CA LEU A 61 -0.90 -9.37 14.43
C LEU A 61 0.05 -9.59 13.26
N THR A 62 1.23 -8.96 13.27
CA THR A 62 2.25 -9.16 12.24
C THR A 62 2.68 -10.62 12.19
N GLN A 63 2.96 -11.23 13.34
CA GLN A 63 3.31 -12.65 13.40
C GLN A 63 2.19 -13.54 12.84
N LEU A 64 0.93 -13.28 13.25
CA LEU A 64 -0.21 -14.04 12.74
C LEU A 64 -0.37 -13.90 11.21
N LEU A 65 -0.16 -12.70 10.67
CA LEU A 65 -0.22 -12.45 9.23
C LEU A 65 0.89 -13.19 8.49
N LEU A 66 2.12 -13.21 9.03
CA LEU A 66 3.22 -13.97 8.42
C LEU A 66 2.95 -15.48 8.41
N GLU A 67 2.32 -16.01 9.46
CA GLU A 67 1.97 -17.43 9.55
C GLU A 67 0.79 -17.82 8.66
N LYS A 68 -0.22 -16.97 8.54
CA LYS A 68 -1.49 -17.29 7.85
C LYS A 68 -1.56 -16.79 6.42
N LEU A 69 -0.88 -15.69 6.10
CA LEU A 69 -0.91 -15.02 4.81
C LEU A 69 0.52 -14.57 4.43
N PRO A 70 1.46 -15.52 4.23
CA PRO A 70 2.84 -15.20 3.90
C PRO A 70 3.00 -14.54 2.52
N LEU A 71 2.01 -14.70 1.64
CA LEU A 71 1.98 -14.14 0.31
C LEU A 71 0.63 -13.45 0.05
N ILE A 72 0.69 -12.22 -0.46
CA ILE A 72 -0.47 -11.47 -0.93
C ILE A 72 -0.40 -11.41 -2.45
N SER A 73 -1.33 -12.11 -3.12
CA SER A 73 -1.44 -12.09 -4.57
C SER A 73 -2.29 -10.90 -5.01
N ILE A 74 -1.78 -10.14 -5.97
CA ILE A 74 -2.50 -9.03 -6.62
C ILE A 74 -2.59 -9.35 -8.11
N GLU A 75 -3.80 -9.51 -8.62
CA GLU A 75 -4.01 -9.88 -10.02
C GLU A 75 -3.79 -8.68 -10.95
N ARG A 76 -4.60 -7.63 -10.73
CA ARG A 76 -4.64 -6.44 -11.58
C ARG A 76 -4.45 -5.18 -10.75
N ILE A 77 -3.65 -4.26 -11.27
CA ILE A 77 -3.57 -2.89 -10.78
C ILE A 77 -4.60 -2.07 -11.56
N GLU A 78 -5.52 -1.44 -10.83
CA GLU A 78 -6.58 -0.63 -11.41
C GLU A 78 -6.39 0.85 -11.06
N PHE A 79 -6.62 1.72 -12.05
CA PHE A 79 -6.75 3.14 -11.79
C PHE A 79 -8.11 3.38 -11.13
N THR A 80 -8.09 3.84 -9.88
CA THR A 80 -9.30 4.07 -9.08
C THR A 80 -9.45 5.54 -8.73
N VAL A 81 -10.70 5.94 -8.55
CA VAL A 81 -11.08 7.24 -7.98
C VAL A 81 -11.80 7.01 -6.66
N PHE A 82 -11.66 7.96 -5.75
CA PHE A 82 -12.27 7.89 -4.43
C PHE A 82 -12.59 9.30 -3.93
N GLU A 83 -13.70 9.44 -3.20
CA GLU A 83 -14.07 10.67 -2.50
C GLU A 83 -13.42 10.71 -1.10
N ASP A 84 -13.33 9.55 -0.47
CA ASP A 84 -12.70 9.36 0.83
C ASP A 84 -12.11 7.93 0.94
N MET A 85 -11.52 7.61 2.09
CA MET A 85 -10.80 6.34 2.31
C MET A 85 -11.72 5.12 2.51
N ARG A 86 -13.05 5.24 2.40
CA ARG A 86 -13.99 4.14 2.63
C ARG A 86 -14.15 3.22 1.42
N LYS A 87 -14.00 3.75 0.20
CA LYS A 87 -14.20 2.97 -1.04
C LYS A 87 -13.38 3.52 -2.19
N PHE A 88 -12.70 2.61 -2.89
CA PHE A 88 -12.00 2.86 -4.14
C PHE A 88 -12.82 2.28 -5.30
N VAL A 89 -13.18 3.11 -6.28
CA VAL A 89 -14.00 2.70 -7.43
C VAL A 89 -13.14 2.73 -8.69
N PRO A 90 -13.11 1.66 -9.51
CA PRO A 90 -12.42 1.67 -10.80
C PRO A 90 -12.90 2.82 -11.68
N TYR A 91 -11.97 3.57 -12.26
CA TYR A 91 -12.30 4.63 -13.20
C TYR A 91 -12.78 4.05 -14.53
N LEU A 92 -13.98 4.43 -14.94
CA LEU A 92 -14.53 4.10 -16.25
C LEU A 92 -14.56 5.40 -17.08
N PRO A 93 -13.79 5.50 -18.17
CA PRO A 93 -13.89 6.65 -19.06
C PRO A 93 -15.31 6.69 -19.64
N LYS A 94 -15.92 7.89 -19.68
CA LYS A 94 -17.17 8.07 -20.42
C LYS A 94 -16.88 7.78 -21.89
N GLU A 95 -17.69 6.92 -22.52
CA GLU A 95 -17.65 6.73 -23.97
C GLU A 95 -17.79 8.10 -24.64
N LYS A 96 -16.90 8.38 -25.59
CA LYS A 96 -16.89 9.62 -26.36
C LYS A 96 -17.91 9.57 -27.49
#